data_AF-R2T2R7-F1
#
_entry.id   AF-R2T2R7-F1
#
_cell.length_a   1.000
_cell.length_b   1.000
_cell.length_c   1.000
_cell.angle_alpha   90.00
_cell.angle_beta   90.00
_cell.angle_gamma   90.00
#
_symmetry.space_group_name_H-M   'P 1'
#
loop_
_entity.id
_entity.type
_entity.pdbx_description
1 polymer ?
#
loop_
_entity_poly.entity_id
_entity_poly.type
_entity_poly.pdbx_seq_one_letter_code
_entity_poly.pdbx_strand_id
1 'polypeptide(L)'
;MGLTSINNARMYQLLSVGQAQEVLESQLAERILIVGSGVLECMIAIELAEQGKEITLVEKTDELLLDCLDTPKRVELLKKLEYLVVTIFLETSVSKVLENQVCLCSQEGFETFLDIDNMIVPKKL
;
A
#
# COMPACT_ATOMS: atom_id res chain seq x y z
N MET A 1 -9.28 16.36 2.47
CA MET A 1 -9.21 15.95 1.05
C MET A 1 -9.24 14.42 0.89
N GLY A 2 -9.37 13.62 1.97
CA GLY A 2 -9.27 12.14 1.92
C GLY A 2 -10.32 11.40 1.08
N LEU A 3 -11.59 11.84 1.10
CA LEU A 3 -12.65 11.13 0.38
C LEU A 3 -12.52 11.16 -1.15
N THR A 4 -11.90 12.18 -1.75
CA THR A 4 -11.80 12.29 -3.21
C THR A 4 -10.69 11.43 -3.80
N SER A 5 -9.56 11.29 -3.10
CA SER A 5 -8.39 10.54 -3.59
C SER A 5 -8.61 9.03 -3.51
N ILE A 6 -9.33 8.55 -2.50
CA ILE A 6 -9.47 7.11 -2.21
C ILE A 6 -10.60 6.45 -3.03
N ASN A 7 -11.44 7.23 -3.73
CA ASN A 7 -12.56 6.70 -4.52
C ASN A 7 -12.16 5.64 -5.57
N ASN A 8 -10.89 5.63 -6.00
CA ASN A 8 -10.34 4.67 -6.96
C ASN A 8 -9.63 3.46 -6.33
N ALA A 9 -9.61 3.36 -4.99
CA ALA A 9 -9.07 2.24 -4.25
C ALA A 9 -10.18 1.46 -3.53
N ARG A 10 -9.89 0.22 -3.18
CA ARG A 10 -10.69 -0.59 -2.26
C ARG A 10 -9.89 -0.76 -0.97
N MET A 11 -10.55 -0.47 0.15
CA MET A 11 -9.94 -0.56 1.48
C MET A 11 -10.52 -1.78 2.17
N TYR A 12 -9.67 -2.66 2.65
CA TYR A 12 -10.07 -3.91 3.27
C TYR A 12 -9.57 -3.96 4.72
N GLN A 13 -10.45 -4.30 5.65
CA GLN A 13 -10.10 -4.72 7.01
C GLN A 13 -10.00 -6.25 7.00
N LEU A 14 -8.90 -6.78 7.53
CA LEU A 14 -8.78 -8.22 7.71
C LEU A 14 -9.53 -8.64 8.99
N LEU A 15 -10.28 -9.73 8.91
CA LEU A 15 -11.16 -10.21 9.99
C LEU A 15 -10.87 -11.64 10.41
N SER A 16 -10.67 -12.54 9.45
CA SER A 16 -10.35 -13.94 9.69
C SER A 16 -9.57 -14.53 8.51
N VAL A 17 -9.03 -15.76 8.65
CA VAL A 17 -8.21 -16.41 7.61
C VAL A 17 -8.98 -16.49 6.30
N GLY A 18 -8.45 -15.85 5.25
CA GLY A 18 -9.08 -15.80 3.92
C GLY A 18 -10.31 -14.90 3.83
N GLN A 19 -10.62 -14.10 4.85
CA GLN A 19 -11.75 -13.17 4.85
C GLN A 19 -11.31 -11.73 5.15
N ALA A 20 -11.72 -10.82 4.27
CA ALA A 20 -11.58 -9.39 4.48
C ALA A 20 -12.89 -8.69 4.13
N GLN A 21 -13.16 -7.57 4.78
CA GLN A 21 -14.35 -6.75 4.56
C GLN A 21 -13.96 -5.38 4.03
N GLU A 22 -14.72 -4.87 3.06
CA GLU A 22 -14.54 -3.49 2.58
C GLU A 22 -14.94 -2.50 3.68
N VAL A 23 -14.09 -1.51 3.94
CA VAL A 23 -14.26 -0.51 5.01
C VAL A 23 -14.06 0.91 4.49
N LEU A 24 -14.50 1.89 5.27
CA LEU A 24 -14.26 3.31 4.99
C LEU A 24 -12.88 3.75 5.51
N GLU A 25 -12.34 4.83 4.93
CA GLU A 25 -11.07 5.45 5.37
C GLU A 25 -11.04 5.73 6.88
N SER A 26 -12.16 6.22 7.43
CA SER A 26 -12.28 6.54 8.85
C SER A 26 -12.21 5.33 9.78
N GLN A 27 -12.22 4.11 9.24
CA GLN A 27 -12.16 2.86 9.99
C GLN A 27 -10.78 2.19 9.88
N LEU A 28 -9.83 2.78 9.16
CA LEU A 28 -8.48 2.23 9.03
C LEU A 28 -7.76 2.28 10.38
N ALA A 29 -7.23 1.13 10.79
CA ALA A 29 -6.36 0.95 11.94
C ALA A 29 -4.93 1.42 11.63
N GLU A 30 -3.94 0.98 12.40
CA GLU A 30 -2.61 1.60 12.42
C GLU A 30 -1.70 1.08 11.31
N ARG A 31 -1.69 -0.23 11.03
CA ARG A 31 -0.77 -0.85 10.07
C ARG A 31 -1.45 -1.13 8.75
N ILE A 32 -1.03 -0.43 7.71
CA ILE A 32 -1.71 -0.41 6.42
C ILE A 32 -0.74 -0.88 5.33
N LEU A 33 -1.12 -1.95 4.64
CA LEU A 33 -0.48 -2.38 3.41
C LEU A 33 -1.15 -1.73 2.19
N ILE A 34 -0.36 -1.17 1.29
CA ILE A 34 -0.82 -0.65 0.01
C ILE A 34 -0.17 -1.47 -1.11
N VAL A 35 -1.00 -2.04 -1.98
CA VAL A 35 -0.54 -2.87 -3.12
C VAL A 35 -0.45 -2.02 -4.38
N GLY A 36 0.76 -1.90 -4.94
CA GLY A 36 1.11 -1.07 -6.10
C GLY A 36 1.79 0.24 -5.71
N SER A 37 2.48 0.85 -6.68
CA SER A 37 3.28 2.07 -6.49
C SER A 37 2.97 3.21 -7.47
N GLY A 38 1.80 3.22 -8.10
CA GLY A 38 1.41 4.32 -8.97
C GLY A 38 1.25 5.64 -8.21
N VAL A 39 0.99 6.71 -8.96
CA VAL A 39 0.76 8.04 -8.38
C VAL A 39 -0.36 8.01 -7.35
N LEU A 40 -1.43 7.26 -7.62
CA LEU A 40 -2.58 7.13 -6.71
C LEU A 40 -2.16 6.49 -5.39
N GLU A 41 -1.50 5.32 -5.46
CA GLU A 41 -1.09 4.55 -4.29
C GLU A 41 -0.09 5.33 -3.44
N CYS A 42 0.88 5.99 -4.07
CA CYS A 42 1.86 6.83 -3.37
C CYS A 42 1.20 8.04 -2.70
N MET A 43 0.19 8.65 -3.32
CA MET A 43 -0.55 9.75 -2.69
C MET A 43 -1.34 9.28 -1.47
N ILE A 44 -1.99 8.11 -1.55
CA ILE A 44 -2.70 7.50 -0.42
C ILE A 44 -1.72 7.15 0.71
N ALA A 45 -0.55 6.58 0.37
CA ALA A 45 0.50 6.27 1.32
C ALA A 45 0.96 7.51 2.09
N ILE A 46 1.22 8.61 1.38
CA ILE A 46 1.62 9.89 1.96
C ILE A 46 0.52 10.45 2.86
N GLU A 47 -0.73 10.49 2.40
CA GLU A 47 -1.84 11.06 3.18
C GLU A 47 -2.07 10.29 4.49
N LEU A 48 -2.00 8.95 4.47
CA LEU A 48 -2.16 8.13 5.67
C LEU A 48 -0.93 8.20 6.59
N ALA A 49 0.28 8.23 6.05
CA ALA A 49 1.49 8.41 6.85
C ALA A 49 1.55 9.81 7.51
N GLU A 50 1.08 10.87 6.85
CA GLU A 50 0.91 12.20 7.44
C GLU A 50 -0.10 12.19 8.61
N GLN A 51 -1.04 11.25 8.62
CA GLN A 51 -1.99 11.01 9.73
C GLN A 51 -1.39 10.12 10.85
N GLY A 52 -0.12 9.72 10.73
CA GLY A 52 0.59 8.92 11.74
C GLY A 52 0.44 7.40 11.58
N LYS A 53 -0.17 6.94 10.49
CA LYS A 53 -0.33 5.50 10.20
C LYS A 53 0.99 4.88 9.76
N GLU A 54 1.19 3.61 10.10
CA GLU A 54 2.34 2.82 9.67
C GLU A 54 2.05 2.24 8.29
N ILE A 55 2.78 2.73 7.28
CA ILE A 55 2.53 2.36 5.88
C ILE A 55 3.61 1.43 5.35
N THR A 56 3.16 0.33 4.78
CA THR A 56 3.98 -0.52 3.90
C THR A 56 3.41 -0.49 2.49
N LEU A 57 4.26 -0.23 1.51
CA LEU A 57 3.94 -0.27 0.09
C LEU A 57 4.62 -1.48 -0.55
N VAL A 58 3.89 -2.24 -1.36
CA VAL A 58 4.43 -3.39 -2.09
C VAL A 58 4.25 -3.22 -3.59
N GLU A 59 5.32 -3.40 -4.35
CA GLU A 59 5.34 -3.29 -5.80
C GLU A 59 6.05 -4.51 -6.40
N LYS A 60 5.50 -5.01 -7.51
CA LYS A 60 6.00 -6.22 -8.19
C LYS A 60 7.18 -5.91 -9.13
N THR A 61 7.37 -4.66 -9.51
CA THR A 61 8.50 -4.18 -10.31
C THR A 61 9.66 -3.73 -9.41
N ASP A 62 10.80 -3.48 -10.03
CA ASP A 62 12.03 -2.94 -9.43
C ASP A 62 11.99 -1.41 -9.23
N GLU A 63 10.91 -0.77 -9.68
CA GLU A 63 10.80 0.67 -9.70
C GLU A 63 9.40 1.14 -9.30
N LEU A 64 9.33 2.20 -8.48
CA LEU A 64 8.09 2.88 -8.08
C LEU A 64 7.61 3.84 -9.17
N LEU A 65 6.35 4.29 -9.11
CA LEU A 65 5.84 5.46 -9.85
C LEU A 65 6.08 5.38 -11.38
N LEU A 66 6.02 4.18 -11.95
CA LEU A 66 6.24 3.94 -13.38
C LEU A 66 5.29 4.77 -14.28
N ASP A 67 4.12 5.12 -13.75
CA ASP A 67 3.12 5.96 -14.40
C ASP A 67 3.47 7.47 -14.44
N CYS A 68 4.58 7.89 -13.83
CA CYS A 68 5.05 9.27 -13.90
C CYS A 68 6.59 9.45 -13.92
N LEU A 69 7.33 8.47 -14.46
CA LEU A 69 8.81 8.41 -14.53
C LEU A 69 9.51 9.76 -14.80
N ASP A 70 9.18 10.41 -15.90
CA ASP A 70 9.90 11.60 -16.37
C ASP A 70 9.27 12.93 -15.90
N THR A 71 8.61 12.92 -14.74
CA THR A 71 7.90 14.09 -14.22
C THR A 71 8.51 14.62 -12.93
N PRO A 72 8.50 15.96 -12.70
CA PRO A 72 8.89 16.53 -11.41
C PRO A 72 8.06 15.98 -10.23
N LYS A 73 6.82 15.55 -10.52
CA LYS A 73 5.91 14.94 -9.55
C LYS A 73 6.49 13.66 -8.94
N ARG A 74 7.18 12.82 -9.73
CA ARG A 74 7.86 11.62 -9.22
C ARG A 74 8.85 11.96 -8.11
N VAL A 75 9.70 12.96 -8.37
CA VAL A 75 10.73 13.40 -7.41
C VAL A 75 10.10 13.91 -6.12
N GLU A 76 9.00 14.66 -6.22
CA GLU A 76 8.26 15.14 -5.06
C GLU A 76 7.68 13.98 -4.24
N LEU A 77 7.02 13.03 -4.88
CA LEU A 77 6.41 11.88 -4.22
C LEU A 77 7.46 11.00 -3.55
N LEU A 78 8.56 10.67 -4.24
CA LEU A 78 9.66 9.87 -3.66
C LEU A 78 10.25 10.53 -2.40
N LYS A 79 10.50 11.85 -2.44
CA LYS A 79 11.00 12.59 -1.28
C LYS A 79 10.03 12.55 -0.10
N LYS A 80 8.72 12.64 -0.36
CA LYS A 80 7.71 12.56 0.70
C LYS A 80 7.62 11.16 1.30
N LEU A 81 7.65 10.11 0.47
CA LEU A 81 7.66 8.72 0.95
C LEU A 81 8.87 8.45 1.85
N GLU A 82 10.05 8.92 1.44
CA GLU A 82 11.28 8.82 2.23
C GLU A 82 11.18 9.61 3.54
N TYR A 83 10.73 10.86 3.49
CA TYR A 83 10.57 11.72 4.66
C TYR A 83 9.59 11.16 5.70
N LEU A 84 8.51 10.53 5.23
CA LEU A 84 7.49 9.91 6.07
C LEU A 84 7.83 8.48 6.49
N VAL A 85 9.01 7.97 6.12
CA VAL A 85 9.51 6.64 6.49
C VAL A 85 8.54 5.52 6.07
N VAL A 86 7.96 5.65 4.87
CA VAL A 86 7.13 4.59 4.30
C VAL A 86 8.02 3.39 4.00
N THR A 87 7.62 2.21 4.48
CA THR A 87 8.34 0.95 4.19
C THR A 87 7.97 0.47 2.79
N ILE A 88 8.96 0.07 1.99
CA ILE A 88 8.75 -0.25 0.57
C ILE A 88 9.37 -1.61 0.25
N PHE A 89 8.56 -2.50 -0.32
CA PHE A 89 8.99 -3.79 -0.89
C PHE A 89 8.85 -3.73 -2.41
N LEU A 90 9.98 -3.77 -3.12
CA LEU A 90 10.04 -3.89 -4.57
C LEU A 90 10.19 -5.37 -4.97
N GLU A 91 9.93 -5.67 -6.24
CA GLU A 91 10.02 -7.03 -6.80
C GLU A 91 9.25 -8.06 -5.95
N THR A 92 8.14 -7.63 -5.36
CA THR A 92 7.42 -8.38 -4.34
C THR A 92 5.92 -8.39 -4.64
N SER A 93 5.26 -9.50 -4.34
CA SER A 93 3.82 -9.67 -4.54
C SER A 93 3.14 -10.19 -3.28
N VAL A 94 1.87 -9.83 -3.07
CA VAL A 94 1.05 -10.45 -2.01
C VAL A 94 0.57 -11.81 -2.52
N SER A 95 0.96 -12.89 -1.85
CA SER A 95 0.65 -14.27 -2.27
C SER A 95 -0.50 -14.88 -1.48
N LYS A 96 -0.62 -14.54 -0.19
CA LYS A 96 -1.63 -15.09 0.73
C LYS A 96 -2.05 -14.02 1.73
N VAL A 97 -3.34 -14.01 2.07
CA VAL A 97 -3.90 -13.20 3.15
C VAL A 97 -4.36 -14.14 4.26
N LEU A 98 -3.82 -13.95 5.45
CA LEU A 98 -4.17 -14.64 6.69
C LEU A 98 -4.92 -13.64 7.60
N GLU A 99 -5.19 -14.02 8.85
CA GLU A 99 -5.97 -13.20 9.79
C GLU A 99 -5.45 -11.78 9.95
N ASN A 100 -4.29 -11.58 10.57
CA ASN A 100 -3.66 -10.27 10.72
C ASN A 100 -2.32 -10.22 9.98
N GLN A 101 -2.12 -11.12 9.03
CA GLN A 101 -0.87 -11.26 8.32
C GLN A 101 -1.09 -11.38 6.83
N VAL A 102 -0.14 -10.84 6.06
CA VAL A 102 0.00 -11.13 4.65
C VAL A 102 1.31 -11.83 4.39
N CYS A 103 1.31 -12.78 3.46
CA CYS A 103 2.53 -13.34 2.90
C CYS A 103 2.93 -12.50 1.68
N LEU A 104 4.11 -11.90 1.78
CA LEU A 104 4.81 -11.25 0.69
C LEU A 104 5.77 -12.27 0.07
N CYS A 105 5.78 -12.37 -1.25
CA CYS A 105 6.66 -13.27 -2.00
C CYS A 105 7.50 -12.45 -2.97
N SER A 106 8.82 -12.52 -2.84
CA SER A 106 9.75 -11.90 -3.78
C SER A 106 9.75 -12.65 -5.12
N GLN A 107 10.29 -12.02 -6.17
CA GLN A 107 10.49 -12.67 -7.47
C GLN A 107 11.39 -13.94 -7.39
N GLU A 108 12.27 -14.00 -6.40
CA GLU A 108 13.14 -15.15 -6.13
C GLU A 108 12.45 -16.28 -5.33
N GLY A 109 11.19 -16.06 -4.91
CA GLY A 109 10.39 -17.03 -4.17
C GLY A 109 10.57 -17.01 -2.66
N PHE A 110 11.24 -15.98 -2.11
CA PHE A 110 11.35 -15.81 -0.66
C PHE A 110 10.03 -15.29 -0.08
N GLU A 111 9.48 -16.02 0.89
CA GLU A 111 8.27 -15.64 1.62
C GLU A 111 8.63 -14.85 2.89
N THR A 112 7.98 -13.70 3.09
CA THR A 112 8.03 -12.89 4.31
C THR A 112 6.61 -12.64 4.80
N PHE A 113 6.37 -12.78 6.10
CA PHE A 113 5.07 -12.52 6.71
C PHE A 113 5.08 -11.15 7.38
N LEU A 114 4.09 -10.33 7.04
CA LEU A 114 3.93 -8.98 7.60
C LEU A 114 2.61 -8.91 8.37
N ASP A 115 2.67 -8.46 9.63
CA ASP A 115 1.46 -8.19 10.40
C ASP A 115 0.82 -6.86 9.95
N ILE A 116 -0.44 -6.90 9.53
CA ILE A 116 -1.19 -5.74 9.05
C ILE A 116 -2.62 -5.77 9.58
N ASP A 117 -3.24 -4.60 9.66
CA ASP A 117 -4.64 -4.48 10.05
C ASP A 117 -5.53 -4.25 8.81
N ASN A 118 -5.04 -3.43 7.88
CA ASN A 118 -5.76 -3.07 6.66
C ASN A 118 -4.91 -3.28 5.41
N MET A 119 -5.59 -3.58 4.31
CA MET A 119 -4.99 -3.65 2.97
C MET A 119 -5.75 -2.75 2.01
N ILE A 120 -5.02 -1.95 1.25
CA ILE A 120 -5.53 -1.06 0.22
C ILE A 120 -5.08 -1.60 -1.14
N VAL A 121 -6.03 -1.77 -2.04
CA VAL A 121 -5.79 -2.31 -3.38
C VAL A 121 -6.44 -1.39 -4.42
N PRO A 122 -5.78 -1.06 -5.53
CA PRO A 122 -6.41 -0.32 -6.62
C PRO A 122 -7.64 -1.07 -7.15
N LYS A 123 -8.70 -0.34 -7.55
CA LYS A 123 -9.94 -0.93 -8.09
C LYS A 123 -9.77 -1.73 -9.40
N LYS A 124 -8.55 -1.75 -9.99
CA LYS A 124 -8.24 -1.86 -11.42
C LYS A 124 -8.75 -0.64 -12.21
N LEU A 125 -7.89 -0.11 -13.07
CA LEU A 125 -8.28 0.67 -14.25
C LEU A 125 -8.56 -0.29 -15.41
#